data_AF-A0A2W6AGY4-F1
#
_entry.id   AF-A0A2W6AGY4-F1
#
_cell.length_a   1.000
_cell.length_b   1.000
_cell.length_c   1.000
_cell.angle_alpha   90.00
_cell.angle_beta   90.00
_cell.angle_gamma   90.00
#
_symmetry.space_group_name_H-M   'P 1'
#
loop_
_entity.id
_entity.type
_entity.pdbx_description
1 polymer ?
#
loop_
_entity_poly.entity_id
_entity_poly.type
_entity_poly.pdbx_seq_one_letter_code
_entity_poly.pdbx_strand_id
1 'polypeptide(L)'
;PDDLEYARELGLGLKLLGTAERVDGGLSIRVHPAFLYPGHPLAAVTGPFNAVTVESPAITEITMSGPGAGGPQTASAVLGDLVSVMTASWTAPEPVSRLAVVADVESAFYLHLEVADQPGVLAQVAQLLGLQGASIKSVVQKGLGDDARLVMVMHPILESKFFAALQLIARLDFLRSEPRAIRVIEEEFGV
;
A
#
# COMPACT_ATOMS: atom_id res chain seq x y z
N PRO A 1 -14.13 -8.70 6.55
CA PRO A 1 -14.35 -9.89 5.70
C PRO A 1 -14.59 -9.49 4.25
N ASP A 2 -15.51 -8.55 4.05
CA ASP A 2 -16.01 -8.14 2.75
C ASP A 2 -14.92 -7.48 1.89
N ASP A 3 -14.08 -6.61 2.47
CA ASP A 3 -12.95 -5.98 1.75
C ASP A 3 -12.00 -6.98 1.11
N LEU A 4 -11.75 -8.13 1.75
CA LEU A 4 -10.89 -9.18 1.20
C LEU A 4 -11.56 -9.91 0.03
N GLU A 5 -12.89 -10.01 0.04
CA GLU A 5 -13.66 -10.62 -1.03
C GLU A 5 -13.69 -9.71 -2.26
N TYR A 6 -14.04 -8.44 -2.07
CA TYR A 6 -14.00 -7.43 -3.14
C TYR A 6 -12.60 -7.23 -3.70
N ALA A 7 -11.59 -7.16 -2.83
CA ALA A 7 -10.20 -7.10 -3.26
C ALA A 7 -9.83 -8.32 -4.12
N ARG A 8 -10.23 -9.53 -3.74
CA ARG A 8 -9.98 -10.74 -4.54
C ARG A 8 -10.66 -10.69 -5.92
N GLU A 9 -11.87 -10.15 -6.01
CA GLU A 9 -12.53 -9.95 -7.31
C GLU A 9 -11.78 -8.97 -8.21
N LEU A 10 -11.08 -7.99 -7.60
CA LEU A 10 -10.19 -7.05 -8.28
C LEU A 10 -8.77 -7.62 -8.48
N GLY A 11 -8.53 -8.88 -8.13
CA GLY A 11 -7.22 -9.53 -8.22
C GLY A 11 -6.22 -9.07 -7.15
N LEU A 12 -6.65 -8.34 -6.11
CA LEU A 12 -5.80 -7.77 -5.10
C LEU A 12 -5.59 -8.71 -3.89
N GLY A 13 -4.35 -8.82 -3.43
CA GLY A 13 -3.97 -9.52 -2.21
C GLY A 13 -3.54 -8.57 -1.09
N LEU A 14 -4.07 -8.73 0.13
CA LEU A 14 -3.70 -7.90 1.27
C LEU A 14 -2.36 -8.35 1.88
N LYS A 15 -1.45 -7.40 2.12
CA LYS A 15 -0.19 -7.58 2.86
C LYS A 15 0.00 -6.47 3.89
N LEU A 16 0.80 -6.74 4.92
CA LEU A 16 1.37 -5.71 5.79
C LEU A 16 2.78 -5.41 5.27
N LEU A 17 3.01 -4.17 4.81
CA LEU A 17 4.27 -3.76 4.21
C LEU A 17 4.98 -2.74 5.07
N GLY A 18 6.30 -2.87 5.18
CA GLY A 18 7.20 -1.79 5.57
C GLY A 18 7.87 -1.23 4.32
N THR A 19 7.76 0.07 4.08
CA THR A 19 8.35 0.73 2.92
C THR A 19 9.29 1.85 3.36
N ALA A 20 10.39 2.00 2.61
CA ALA A 20 11.36 3.07 2.78
C ALA A 20 11.79 3.53 1.38
N GLU A 21 11.36 4.73 0.99
CA GLU A 21 11.47 5.23 -0.39
C GLU A 21 12.09 6.62 -0.40
N ARG A 22 13.01 6.88 -1.33
CA ARG A 22 13.61 8.20 -1.49
C ARG A 22 12.70 9.07 -2.37
N VAL A 23 12.17 10.15 -1.78
CA VAL A 23 11.24 11.09 -2.45
C VAL A 23 11.80 12.50 -2.31
N ASP A 24 11.98 13.21 -3.43
CA ASP A 24 12.45 14.60 -3.49
C ASP A 24 13.69 14.91 -2.62
N GLY A 25 14.63 13.97 -2.55
CA GLY A 25 15.84 14.08 -1.74
C GLY A 25 15.66 13.78 -0.25
N GLY A 26 14.43 13.60 0.22
CA GLY A 26 14.08 13.07 1.53
C GLY A 26 13.85 11.56 1.52
N LEU A 27 13.29 11.07 2.63
CA LEU A 27 12.97 9.65 2.83
C LEU A 27 11.54 9.52 3.36
N SER A 28 10.74 8.72 2.69
CA SER A 28 9.41 8.33 3.12
C SER A 28 9.47 6.95 3.75
N ILE A 29 9.09 6.83 5.03
CA ILE A 29 9.20 5.58 5.81
C ILE A 29 7.87 5.29 6.48
N ARG A 30 7.34 4.07 6.31
CA ARG A 30 6.02 3.71 6.84
C ARG A 30 5.83 2.21 6.96
N VAL A 31 4.88 1.83 7.81
CA VAL A 31 4.32 0.47 7.89
C VAL A 31 2.81 0.57 7.78
N HIS A 32 2.20 -0.15 6.85
CA HIS A 32 0.75 -0.11 6.63
C HIS A 32 0.22 -1.36 5.93
N PRO A 33 -1.08 -1.68 6.08
CA PRO A 33 -1.74 -2.60 5.17
C PRO A 33 -1.73 -2.02 3.76
N ALA A 34 -1.52 -2.89 2.77
CA ALA A 34 -1.59 -2.55 1.36
C ALA A 34 -2.13 -3.72 0.55
N PHE A 35 -2.88 -3.40 -0.49
CA PHE A 35 -3.24 -4.33 -1.54
C PHE A 35 -2.15 -4.37 -2.60
N LEU A 36 -1.78 -5.58 -3.01
CA LEU A 36 -0.85 -5.85 -4.09
C LEU A 36 -1.57 -6.55 -5.23
N TYR A 37 -1.22 -6.20 -6.46
CA TYR A 37 -1.59 -7.00 -7.63
C TYR A 37 -0.82 -8.33 -7.65
N PRO A 38 -1.33 -9.38 -8.33
CA PRO A 38 -0.72 -10.71 -8.30
C PRO A 38 0.68 -10.77 -8.93
N GLY A 39 1.01 -9.81 -9.81
CA GLY A 39 2.32 -9.71 -10.45
C GLY A 39 3.44 -9.29 -9.50
N HIS A 40 3.13 -8.50 -8.47
CA HIS A 40 4.12 -7.95 -7.55
C HIS A 40 4.86 -9.08 -6.79
N PRO A 41 6.21 -9.06 -6.71
CA PRO A 41 6.98 -10.14 -6.07
C PRO A 41 6.57 -10.47 -4.63
N LEU A 42 6.10 -9.46 -3.87
CA LEU A 42 5.68 -9.63 -2.49
C LEU A 42 4.27 -10.25 -2.36
N ALA A 43 3.47 -10.28 -3.43
CA ALA A 43 2.11 -10.82 -3.40
C ALA A 43 2.09 -12.33 -3.12
N ALA A 44 3.05 -13.07 -3.69
CA ALA A 44 3.15 -14.53 -3.55
C ALA A 44 3.70 -14.99 -2.18
N VAL A 45 4.27 -14.09 -1.38
CA VAL A 45 4.91 -14.44 -0.10
C VAL A 45 3.85 -14.77 0.94
N THR A 46 3.82 -16.02 1.42
CA THR A 46 2.76 -16.52 2.32
C THR A 46 3.34 -17.31 3.48
N GLY A 47 2.52 -17.54 4.51
CA GLY A 47 2.94 -18.28 5.71
C GLY A 47 3.98 -17.51 6.54
N PRO A 48 4.96 -18.20 7.15
CA PRO A 48 5.96 -17.59 8.03
C PRO A 48 7.15 -16.97 7.28
N PHE A 49 7.05 -16.80 5.96
CA PHE A 49 8.09 -16.22 5.14
C PHE A 49 7.99 -14.70 5.17
N ASN A 50 9.16 -14.05 5.25
CA ASN A 50 9.32 -12.64 4.99
C ASN A 50 10.01 -12.47 3.64
N ALA A 51 9.77 -11.32 3.01
CA ALA A 51 10.51 -10.92 1.83
C ALA A 51 10.83 -9.43 1.89
N VAL A 52 11.94 -9.07 1.26
CA VAL A 52 12.39 -7.69 1.10
C VAL A 52 12.68 -7.49 -0.38
N THR A 53 12.04 -6.49 -0.97
CA THR A 53 12.30 -6.04 -2.33
C THR A 53 13.13 -4.76 -2.25
N VAL A 54 14.21 -4.69 -3.03
CA VAL A 54 15.09 -3.54 -3.15
C VAL A 54 15.13 -3.12 -4.60
N GLU A 55 14.77 -1.86 -4.85
CA GLU A 55 14.76 -1.26 -6.17
C GLU A 55 15.83 -0.17 -6.27
N SER A 56 16.52 -0.11 -7.41
CA SER A 56 17.39 1.01 -7.74
C SER A 56 17.64 1.06 -9.25
N PRO A 57 17.99 2.23 -9.83
CA PRO A 57 18.28 2.33 -11.26
C PRO A 57 19.37 1.37 -11.77
N ALA A 58 20.30 0.95 -10.91
CA ALA A 58 21.40 0.06 -11.27
C ALA A 58 21.06 -1.44 -11.16
N ILE A 59 20.08 -1.76 -10.31
CA ILE A 59 19.69 -3.15 -9.96
C ILE A 59 18.37 -3.54 -10.63
N THR A 60 17.59 -2.53 -11.06
CA THR A 60 16.17 -2.61 -11.38
C THR A 60 15.39 -3.04 -10.14
N GLU A 61 15.39 -4.34 -9.83
CA GLU A 61 14.69 -4.90 -8.69
C GLU A 61 15.36 -6.21 -8.24
N ILE A 62 15.56 -6.38 -6.93
CA ILE A 62 15.92 -7.67 -6.31
C ILE A 62 14.94 -7.96 -5.19
N THR A 63 14.30 -9.13 -5.24
CA THR A 63 13.48 -9.65 -4.13
C THR A 63 14.20 -10.80 -3.44
N MET A 64 14.41 -10.66 -2.13
CA MET A 64 14.96 -11.68 -1.25
C MET A 64 13.85 -12.24 -0.38
N SER A 65 13.71 -13.56 -0.31
CA SER A 65 12.66 -14.23 0.48
C SER A 65 13.24 -15.35 1.33
N GLY A 66 12.71 -15.51 2.54
CA GLY A 66 13.13 -16.54 3.48
C GLY A 66 12.30 -16.55 4.76
N PRO A 67 12.49 -17.56 5.62
CA PRO A 67 11.83 -17.58 6.92
C PRO A 67 12.32 -16.43 7.79
N GLY A 68 11.40 -15.57 8.22
CA GLY A 68 11.73 -14.33 8.93
C GLY A 68 11.76 -14.44 10.45
N ALA A 69 11.35 -15.58 10.99
CA ALA A 69 11.33 -15.87 12.42
C ALA A 69 11.60 -17.36 12.66
N GLY A 70 12.15 -17.67 13.82
CA GLY A 70 12.47 -19.04 14.24
C GLY A 70 13.85 -19.14 14.87
N GLY A 71 13.98 -19.98 15.90
CA GLY A 71 15.23 -20.13 16.66
C GLY A 71 16.46 -20.41 15.77
N PRO A 72 16.43 -21.44 14.90
CA PRO A 72 17.54 -21.73 14.00
C PRO A 72 17.86 -20.61 13.01
N GLN A 73 16.83 -19.96 12.45
CA GLN A 73 16.98 -18.90 11.45
C GLN A 73 17.64 -17.66 12.06
N THR A 74 17.17 -17.23 13.24
CA THR A 74 17.77 -16.13 13.98
C THR A 74 19.17 -16.47 14.46
N ALA A 75 19.40 -17.70 14.95
CA ALA A 75 20.74 -18.14 15.37
C ALA A 75 21.75 -18.12 14.20
N SER A 76 21.31 -18.49 12.99
CA SER A 76 22.15 -18.43 11.79
C SER A 76 22.60 -16.99 11.48
N ALA A 77 21.72 -16.01 11.61
CA ALA A 77 22.07 -14.60 11.40
C ALA A 77 23.10 -14.12 12.44
N VAL A 78 22.86 -14.44 13.72
CA VAL A 78 23.78 -14.08 14.82
C VAL A 78 25.16 -14.72 14.64
N LEU A 79 25.24 -16.00 14.23
CA LEU A 79 26.51 -16.66 13.95
C LEU A 79 27.25 -16.04 12.76
N GLY A 80 26.52 -15.62 11.71
CA GLY A 80 27.10 -14.92 10.57
C GLY A 80 27.75 -13.59 10.96
N ASP A 81 27.08 -12.80 11.81
CA ASP A 81 27.64 -11.55 12.35
C ASP A 81 28.88 -11.83 13.21
N LEU A 82 28.83 -12.84 14.08
CA LEU A 82 29.96 -13.24 14.93
C LEU A 82 31.21 -13.58 14.09
N VAL A 83 31.04 -14.40 13.05
CA VAL A 83 32.14 -14.75 12.13
C VAL A 83 32.68 -13.51 11.43
N SER A 84 31.79 -12.63 10.94
CA SER A 84 32.19 -11.40 10.23
C SER A 84 33.01 -10.44 11.09
N VAL A 85 32.68 -10.34 12.38
CA VAL A 85 33.45 -9.57 13.37
C VAL A 85 34.80 -10.23 13.64
N MET A 86 34.83 -11.55 13.82
CA MET A 86 36.07 -12.30 14.10
C MET A 86 37.06 -12.27 12.93
N THR A 87 36.58 -12.26 11.68
CA THR A 87 37.44 -12.22 10.49
C THR A 87 37.84 -10.81 10.08
N ALA A 88 37.43 -9.78 10.83
CA ALA A 88 37.61 -8.36 10.50
C ALA A 88 37.13 -8.01 9.07
N SER A 89 36.17 -8.78 8.54
CA SER A 89 35.57 -8.57 7.22
C SER A 89 34.48 -7.50 7.23
N TRP A 90 34.15 -6.96 8.42
CA TRP A 90 33.10 -5.98 8.61
C TRP A 90 33.67 -4.66 9.16
N THR A 91 33.49 -3.59 8.38
CA THR A 91 33.62 -2.20 8.84
C THR A 91 32.22 -1.61 8.94
N ALA A 92 31.89 -1.00 10.07
CA ALA A 92 30.63 -0.29 10.22
C ALA A 92 30.50 0.77 9.10
N PRO A 93 29.39 0.80 8.35
CA PRO A 93 29.19 1.83 7.36
C PRO A 93 29.15 3.19 8.06
N GLU A 94 29.75 4.22 7.45
CA GLU A 94 29.63 5.58 7.97
C GLU A 94 28.15 6.00 7.98
N PRO A 95 27.69 6.73 9.02
CA PRO A 95 26.32 7.15 9.10
C PRO A 95 25.94 7.99 7.89
N VAL A 96 24.91 7.56 7.18
CA VAL A 96 24.36 8.23 6.00
C VAL A 96 23.90 9.64 6.40
N SER A 97 24.05 10.61 5.50
CA SER A 97 23.56 11.99 5.63
C SER A 97 22.14 12.03 6.23
N ARG A 98 21.87 12.94 7.17
CA ARG A 98 20.52 13.15 7.73
C ARG A 98 19.56 13.55 6.60
N LEU A 99 18.59 12.69 6.30
CA LEU A 99 17.52 12.95 5.33
C LEU A 99 16.27 13.45 6.06
N ALA A 100 15.56 14.39 5.45
CA ALA A 100 14.26 14.81 5.94
C ALA A 100 13.22 13.69 5.72
N VAL A 101 12.32 13.49 6.69
CA VAL A 101 11.20 12.58 6.52
C VAL A 101 10.10 13.26 5.71
N VAL A 102 9.71 12.64 4.60
CA VAL A 102 8.61 13.11 3.75
C VAL A 102 7.35 12.36 4.15
N ALA A 103 6.37 13.11 4.68
CA ALA A 103 5.12 12.52 5.20
C ALA A 103 4.02 12.43 4.14
N ASP A 104 3.91 13.44 3.27
CA ASP A 104 2.91 13.49 2.21
C ASP A 104 3.57 13.03 0.90
N VAL A 105 3.07 11.93 0.35
CA VAL A 105 3.57 11.30 -0.87
C VAL A 105 2.42 10.92 -1.77
N GLU A 106 2.70 10.54 -3.00
CA GLU A 106 1.66 9.95 -3.85
C GLU A 106 1.48 8.46 -3.55
N SER A 107 0.24 8.01 -3.55
CA SER A 107 -0.12 6.58 -3.45
C SER A 107 -1.42 6.33 -4.21
N ALA A 108 -1.56 5.11 -4.72
CA ALA A 108 -2.85 4.60 -5.17
C ALA A 108 -3.65 4.08 -3.96
N PHE A 109 -4.98 4.06 -4.09
CA PHE A 109 -5.89 3.68 -3.00
C PHE A 109 -7.03 2.79 -3.48
N TYR A 110 -7.31 1.75 -2.73
CA TYR A 110 -8.59 1.06 -2.71
C TYR A 110 -9.52 1.82 -1.76
N LEU A 111 -10.70 2.20 -2.23
CA LEU A 111 -11.73 2.88 -1.47
C LEU A 111 -13.00 2.05 -1.45
N HIS A 112 -13.54 1.81 -0.26
CA HIS A 112 -14.83 1.14 -0.06
C HIS A 112 -15.77 2.07 0.70
N LEU A 113 -16.93 2.32 0.09
CA LEU A 113 -18.05 3.06 0.64
C LEU A 113 -19.30 2.18 0.70
N GLU A 114 -20.02 2.25 1.81
CA GLU A 114 -21.38 1.72 1.93
C GLU A 114 -22.34 2.91 1.87
N VAL A 115 -23.24 2.91 0.90
CA VAL A 115 -24.08 4.05 0.52
C VAL A 115 -25.52 3.60 0.31
N ALA A 116 -26.49 4.52 0.34
CA ALA A 116 -27.85 4.22 -0.11
C ALA A 116 -27.86 3.90 -1.61
N ASP A 117 -28.69 2.93 -2.05
CA ASP A 117 -28.83 2.59 -3.47
C ASP A 117 -29.80 3.56 -4.16
N GLN A 118 -29.30 4.75 -4.51
CA GLN A 118 -30.10 5.83 -5.10
C GLN A 118 -29.41 6.47 -6.30
N PRO A 119 -30.18 6.94 -7.31
CA PRO A 119 -29.61 7.69 -8.43
C PRO A 119 -28.79 8.90 -7.96
N GLY A 120 -27.63 9.11 -8.58
CA GLY A 120 -26.77 10.27 -8.32
C GLY A 120 -25.75 10.09 -7.19
N VAL A 121 -25.82 9.01 -6.41
CA VAL A 121 -24.85 8.71 -5.34
C VAL A 121 -23.43 8.60 -5.88
N LEU A 122 -23.21 7.75 -6.89
CA LEU A 122 -21.89 7.60 -7.53
C LEU A 122 -21.39 8.93 -8.14
N ALA A 123 -22.29 9.71 -8.76
CA ALA A 123 -21.93 10.98 -9.38
C ALA A 123 -21.42 12.01 -8.33
N GLN A 124 -22.09 12.11 -7.18
CA GLN A 124 -21.67 13.00 -6.09
C GLN A 124 -20.34 12.57 -5.49
N VAL A 125 -20.13 11.26 -5.26
CA VAL A 125 -18.85 10.74 -4.78
C VAL A 125 -17.73 11.06 -5.78
N ALA A 126 -17.93 10.77 -7.06
CA ALA A 126 -16.96 11.05 -8.12
C ALA A 126 -16.64 12.54 -8.23
N GLN A 127 -17.63 13.42 -8.04
CA GLN A 127 -17.44 14.86 -8.05
C GLN A 127 -16.52 15.31 -6.90
N LEU A 128 -16.75 14.82 -5.67
CA LEU A 128 -15.91 15.18 -4.51
C LEU A 128 -14.47 14.67 -4.66
N LEU A 129 -14.29 13.45 -5.19
CA LEU A 129 -12.97 12.92 -5.54
C LEU A 129 -12.29 13.82 -6.58
N GLY A 130 -13.00 14.19 -7.64
CA GLY A 130 -12.49 15.04 -8.71
C GLY A 130 -12.11 16.46 -8.25
N LEU A 131 -12.83 17.03 -7.27
CA LEU A 131 -12.49 18.34 -6.68
C LEU A 131 -11.12 18.35 -5.99
N GLN A 132 -10.65 17.20 -5.49
CA GLN A 132 -9.31 17.04 -4.93
C GLN A 132 -8.27 16.57 -5.96
N GLY A 133 -8.68 16.42 -7.22
CA GLY A 133 -7.84 15.90 -8.31
C GLY A 133 -7.66 14.38 -8.28
N ALA A 134 -8.50 13.64 -7.54
CA ALA A 134 -8.42 12.19 -7.47
C ALA A 134 -9.05 11.55 -8.72
N SER A 135 -8.27 10.72 -9.41
CA SER A 135 -8.72 10.00 -10.60
C SER A 135 -9.06 8.54 -10.26
N ILE A 136 -10.22 8.07 -10.73
CA ILE A 136 -10.70 6.70 -10.49
C ILE A 136 -10.16 5.81 -11.61
N LYS A 137 -9.37 4.78 -11.25
CA LYS A 137 -8.86 3.75 -12.15
C LYS A 137 -9.92 2.70 -12.48
N SER A 138 -10.68 2.27 -11.48
CA SER A 138 -11.81 1.35 -11.67
C SER A 138 -12.87 1.55 -10.59
N VAL A 139 -14.11 1.20 -10.90
CA VAL A 139 -15.23 1.24 -9.97
C VAL A 139 -16.10 0.00 -10.15
N VAL A 140 -16.53 -0.57 -9.03
CA VAL A 140 -17.51 -1.65 -8.96
C VAL A 140 -18.60 -1.23 -7.98
N GLN A 141 -19.85 -1.28 -8.45
CA GLN A 141 -21.03 -1.11 -7.61
C GLN A 141 -21.73 -2.45 -7.43
N LYS A 142 -22.06 -2.81 -6.19
CA LYS A 142 -22.95 -3.94 -5.89
C LYS A 142 -24.14 -3.47 -5.07
N GLY A 143 -25.35 -3.71 -5.57
CA GLY A 143 -26.59 -3.46 -4.85
C GLY A 143 -26.82 -4.51 -3.75
N LEU A 144 -27.38 -4.07 -2.63
CA LEU A 144 -27.65 -4.82 -1.40
C LEU A 144 -29.02 -4.39 -0.84
N GLY A 145 -30.08 -4.57 -1.64
CA GLY A 145 -31.43 -4.10 -1.29
C GLY A 145 -31.54 -2.59 -1.44
N ASP A 146 -31.80 -1.88 -0.34
CA ASP A 146 -31.92 -0.41 -0.32
C ASP A 146 -30.56 0.32 -0.19
N ASP A 147 -29.48 -0.45 -0.05
CA ASP A 147 -28.10 0.04 0.05
C ASP A 147 -27.25 -0.53 -1.09
N ALA A 148 -26.12 0.12 -1.35
CA ALA A 148 -25.13 -0.30 -2.33
C ALA A 148 -23.72 -0.17 -1.75
N ARG A 149 -22.81 -0.98 -2.28
CA ARG A 149 -21.37 -0.86 -2.04
C ARG A 149 -20.70 -0.29 -3.26
N LEU A 150 -19.94 0.78 -3.06
CA LEU A 150 -19.04 1.32 -4.06
C LEU A 150 -17.62 0.97 -3.67
N VAL A 151 -16.97 0.21 -4.52
CA VAL A 151 -15.56 -0.14 -4.41
C VAL A 151 -14.83 0.49 -5.57
N MET A 152 -13.78 1.27 -5.28
CA MET A 152 -13.01 2.00 -6.27
C MET A 152 -11.52 1.73 -6.08
N VAL A 153 -10.79 1.66 -7.18
CA VAL A 153 -9.32 1.79 -7.17
C VAL A 153 -8.99 3.15 -7.76
N MET A 154 -8.17 3.92 -7.06
CA MET A 154 -7.72 5.26 -7.43
C MET A 154 -6.33 5.19 -8.05
N HIS A 155 -6.07 6.05 -9.03
CA HIS A 155 -4.70 6.33 -9.48
C HIS A 155 -3.88 7.01 -8.37
N PRO A 156 -2.53 7.05 -8.50
CA PRO A 156 -1.68 7.79 -7.57
C PRO A 156 -2.13 9.24 -7.38
N ILE A 157 -2.21 9.65 -6.12
CA ILE A 157 -2.53 11.01 -5.68
C ILE A 157 -1.84 11.26 -4.34
N LEU A 158 -1.47 12.52 -4.07
CA LEU A 158 -1.01 12.94 -2.75
C LEU A 158 -1.99 12.50 -1.65
N GLU A 159 -1.46 11.83 -0.62
CA GLU A 159 -2.28 11.28 0.46
C GLU A 159 -3.13 12.37 1.13
N SER A 160 -2.55 13.55 1.36
CA SER A 160 -3.26 14.70 1.95
C SER A 160 -4.53 15.07 1.18
N LYS A 161 -4.46 15.08 -0.16
CA LYS A 161 -5.60 15.38 -1.04
C LYS A 161 -6.63 14.25 -1.05
N PHE A 162 -6.18 13.00 -1.08
CA PHE A 162 -7.08 11.85 -1.02
C PHE A 162 -7.86 11.84 0.30
N PHE A 163 -7.19 12.02 1.44
CA PHE A 163 -7.85 12.07 2.74
C PHE A 163 -8.75 13.30 2.90
N ALA A 164 -8.41 14.44 2.28
CA ALA A 164 -9.32 15.58 2.22
C ALA A 164 -10.62 15.24 1.45
N ALA A 165 -10.54 14.47 0.36
CA ALA A 165 -11.73 14.00 -0.36
C ALA A 165 -12.58 13.08 0.51
N LEU A 166 -11.94 12.15 1.24
CA LEU A 166 -12.65 11.25 2.15
C LEU A 166 -13.37 12.00 3.27
N GLN A 167 -12.78 13.08 3.81
CA GLN A 167 -13.43 13.92 4.81
C GLN A 167 -14.67 14.63 4.27
N LEU A 168 -14.71 14.98 2.99
CA LEU A 168 -15.91 15.55 2.35
C LEU A 168 -16.96 14.47 2.12
N ILE A 169 -16.57 13.29 1.63
CA ILE A 169 -17.47 12.15 1.39
C ILE A 169 -18.10 11.66 2.69
N ALA A 170 -17.34 11.66 3.79
CA ALA A 170 -17.81 11.26 5.11
C ALA A 170 -18.98 12.11 5.66
N ARG A 171 -19.27 13.26 5.04
CA ARG A 171 -20.35 14.18 5.43
C ARG A 171 -21.62 14.02 4.59
N LEU A 172 -21.65 13.09 3.64
CA LEU A 172 -22.80 12.87 2.78
C LEU A 172 -23.90 12.09 3.51
N ASP A 173 -25.14 12.56 3.41
CA ASP A 173 -26.29 12.00 4.14
C ASP A 173 -26.64 10.56 3.73
N PHE A 174 -26.25 10.14 2.52
CA PHE A 174 -26.51 8.79 2.01
C PHE A 174 -25.42 7.77 2.39
N LEU A 175 -24.38 8.18 3.12
CA LEU A 175 -23.33 7.27 3.57
C LEU A 175 -23.81 6.45 4.78
N ARG A 176 -23.58 5.14 4.77
CA ARG A 176 -24.03 4.20 5.82
C ARG A 176 -22.96 3.87 6.86
N SER A 177 -21.69 4.01 6.50
CA SER A 177 -20.54 3.76 7.38
C SER A 177 -19.32 4.59 6.97
N GLU A 178 -18.32 4.69 7.86
CA GLU A 178 -17.11 5.46 7.56
C GLU A 178 -16.39 4.95 6.29
N PRO A 179 -15.86 5.85 5.44
CA PRO A 179 -15.08 5.45 4.28
C PRO A 179 -13.88 4.61 4.69
N ARG A 180 -13.73 3.44 4.08
CA ARG A 180 -12.55 2.58 4.28
C ARG A 180 -11.60 2.76 3.13
N ALA A 181 -10.32 3.00 3.44
CA ALA A 181 -9.27 3.10 2.43
C ALA A 181 -8.06 2.24 2.81
N ILE A 182 -7.50 1.57 1.81
CA ILE A 182 -6.27 0.78 1.92
C ILE A 182 -5.39 1.16 0.73
N ARG A 183 -4.10 1.37 0.94
CA ARG A 183 -3.17 1.68 -0.16
C ARG A 183 -3.12 0.52 -1.15
N VAL A 184 -2.93 0.84 -2.41
CA VAL A 184 -2.64 -0.13 -3.47
C VAL A 184 -1.22 0.15 -3.94
N ILE A 185 -0.38 -0.87 -4.00
CA ILE A 185 0.96 -0.76 -4.60
C ILE A 185 0.90 -1.41 -5.97
N GLU A 186 1.23 -0.63 -7.00
CA GLU A 186 1.32 -1.07 -8.38
C GLU A 186 2.78 -1.35 -8.72
N GLU A 187 3.03 -2.32 -9.60
CA GLU A 187 4.30 -2.36 -10.32
C GLU A 187 4.25 -1.26 -11.38
N GLU A 188 5.05 -0.21 -11.22
CA GLU A 188 5.40 0.65 -12.36
C GLU A 188 6.42 -0.11 -13.21
N PHE A 189 5.95 -0.86 -14.19
CA PHE A 189 6.82 -1.23 -15.32
C PHE A 189 7.13 0.06 -16.09
N GLY A 190 8.22 0.72 -15.71
CA GLY A 190 8.90 1.65 -16.60
C GLY A 190 9.36 0.89 -17.84
N VAL A 191 8.62 1.04 -18.94
CA VAL A 191 9.11 0.72 -20.29
C VAL A 191 9.86 1.92 -20.83
#